data_AF-A0A919C4R8-F1
#
_entry.id   AF-A0A919C4R8-F1
#
_cell.length_a   1.000
_cell.length_b   1.000
_cell.length_c   1.000
_cell.angle_alpha   90.00
_cell.angle_beta   90.00
_cell.angle_gamma   90.00
#
_symmetry.space_group_name_H-M   'P 1'
#
loop_
_entity.id
_entity.type
_entity.pdbx_description
1 polymer ?
#
loop_
_entity_poly.entity_id
_entity_poly.type
_entity_poly.pdbx_seq_one_letter_code
_entity_poly.pdbx_strand_id
1 'polypeptide(L)'
;MAHQAGGQRPAPRPVPETCETQAYLQDYGALLEYQACPSLVVDHHWNVVMANSAFETLFRGVRPHPTAMPGENFLRFVLFHPDAGEVLGEHEPGWCLPMLAQVRSALETHGHDHELQAVRREIAQDPIMEAAYRQGLPHWIRSVGEAATRLDGAVRLLHHPDPRRGRTECRIIEESPQPLLDLGYRRLSMILRDPRRAVAPVRRPRRPRGAASHLSVVPSPGD
;
A
#
# COMPACT_ATOMS: atom_id res chain seq x y z
N MET A 1 35.79 -10.74 31.60
CA MET A 1 35.85 -11.07 30.15
C MET A 1 34.61 -10.49 29.51
N ALA A 2 34.77 -9.35 28.84
CA ALA A 2 33.71 -8.53 28.27
C ALA A 2 33.42 -8.94 26.83
N HIS A 3 32.15 -8.98 26.43
CA HIS A 3 31.77 -8.97 25.02
C HIS A 3 30.75 -7.84 24.80
N GLN A 4 31.29 -6.67 24.44
CA GLN A 4 30.56 -5.62 23.76
C GLN A 4 30.30 -6.10 22.32
N ALA A 5 29.02 -6.19 21.93
CA ALA A 5 28.62 -6.31 20.52
C ALA A 5 27.81 -5.06 20.18
N GLY A 6 28.52 -3.94 20.01
CA GLY A 6 27.96 -2.75 19.38
C GLY A 6 27.86 -3.00 17.87
N GLY A 7 26.68 -3.43 17.41
CA GLY A 7 26.37 -3.47 15.99
C GLY A 7 26.33 -2.04 15.45
N GLN A 8 27.35 -1.62 14.72
CA GLN A 8 27.33 -0.39 13.96
C GLN A 8 26.24 -0.50 12.89
N ARG A 9 25.26 0.41 12.93
CA ARG A 9 24.30 0.62 11.84
C ARG A 9 25.08 0.94 10.56
N PRO A 10 24.74 0.33 9.40
CA PRO A 10 25.15 0.89 8.13
C PRO A 10 24.55 2.29 8.02
N ALA A 11 25.39 3.31 7.85
CA ALA A 11 24.91 4.65 7.53
C ALA A 11 24.30 4.61 6.12
N PRO A 12 23.14 5.27 5.88
CA PRO A 12 22.68 5.50 4.52
C PRO A 12 23.79 6.20 3.75
N ARG A 13 24.05 5.75 2.51
CA ARG A 13 25.06 6.38 1.65
C ARG A 13 24.68 7.85 1.47
N PRO A 14 25.56 8.80 1.81
CA PRO A 14 25.31 10.20 1.47
C PRO A 14 25.52 10.32 -0.04
N VAL A 15 24.42 10.36 -0.80
CA VAL A 15 24.41 11.28 -1.95
C VAL A 15 24.77 12.64 -1.34
N PRO A 16 25.69 13.43 -1.92
CA PRO A 16 25.91 14.78 -1.42
C PRO A 16 24.57 15.52 -1.59
N GLU A 17 23.78 15.54 -0.53
CA GLU A 17 22.60 16.38 -0.42
C GLU A 17 23.14 17.80 -0.52
N THR A 18 23.03 18.38 -1.70
CA THR A 18 23.34 19.79 -1.86
C THR A 18 22.40 20.56 -0.94
N CYS A 19 22.82 21.74 -0.49
CA CYS A 19 21.93 22.60 0.30
C CYS A 19 20.59 22.83 -0.42
N GLU A 20 20.57 22.82 -1.75
CA GLU A 20 19.37 22.91 -2.58
C GLU A 20 18.48 21.67 -2.46
N THR A 21 19.04 20.45 -2.54
CA THR A 21 18.30 19.21 -2.31
C THR A 21 17.67 19.19 -0.92
N GLN A 22 18.41 19.59 0.11
CA GLN A 22 17.91 19.62 1.47
C GLN A 22 16.79 20.66 1.65
N ALA A 23 16.94 21.86 1.08
CA ALA A 23 15.89 22.88 1.09
C ALA A 23 14.63 22.39 0.38
N TYR A 24 14.76 21.74 -0.78
CA TYR A 24 13.63 21.15 -1.48
C TYR A 24 12.91 20.10 -0.63
N LEU A 25 13.65 19.18 0.01
CA LEU A 25 13.05 18.16 0.88
C LEU A 25 12.34 18.75 2.10
N GLN A 26 12.87 19.85 2.66
CA GLN A 26 12.19 20.58 3.74
C GLN A 26 10.86 21.19 3.26
N ASP A 27 10.86 21.89 2.12
CA ASP A 27 9.64 22.46 1.54
C ASP A 27 8.64 21.37 1.14
N TYR A 28 9.12 20.25 0.61
CA TYR A 28 8.30 19.09 0.27
C TYR A 28 7.69 18.45 1.52
N GLY A 29 8.46 18.34 2.61
CA GLY A 29 7.96 17.87 3.90
C GLY A 29 6.85 18.76 4.44
N ALA A 30 7.00 20.08 4.35
CA ALA A 30 5.94 21.03 4.72
C ALA A 30 4.68 20.83 3.86
N LEU A 31 4.82 20.63 2.54
CA LEU A 31 3.71 20.31 1.66
C LEU A 31 3.02 18.99 2.03
N LEU A 32 3.80 17.95 2.34
CA LEU A 32 3.31 16.63 2.73
C LEU A 32 2.45 16.71 4.01
N GLU A 33 2.86 17.55 4.96
CA GLU A 33 2.17 17.75 6.24
C GLU A 33 0.77 18.37 6.09
N TYR A 34 0.56 19.22 5.07
CA TYR A 34 -0.77 19.77 4.77
C TYR A 34 -1.76 18.76 4.19
N GLN A 35 -1.31 17.56 3.79
CA GLN A 35 -2.20 16.55 3.24
C GLN A 35 -3.00 15.85 4.34
N ALA A 36 -4.33 15.92 4.24
CA ALA A 36 -5.23 15.28 5.21
C ALA A 36 -5.21 13.74 5.17
N CYS A 37 -4.67 13.14 4.11
CA CYS A 37 -4.55 11.69 3.97
C CYS A 37 -3.18 11.19 4.47
N PRO A 38 -3.13 10.01 5.10
CA PRO A 38 -1.87 9.35 5.46
C PRO A 38 -0.94 9.25 4.25
N SER A 39 0.24 9.86 4.35
CA SER A 39 1.20 9.91 3.26
C SER A 39 2.62 9.73 3.76
N LEU A 40 3.42 9.03 2.96
CA LEU A 40 4.83 8.75 3.24
C LEU A 40 5.65 8.84 1.96
N VAL A 41 6.93 9.16 2.10
CA VAL A 41 7.95 9.12 1.05
C VAL A 41 8.93 8.02 1.41
N VAL A 42 9.21 7.14 0.46
CA VAL A 42 10.13 6.01 0.65
C VAL A 42 11.21 5.98 -0.42
N ASP A 43 12.37 5.45 -0.08
CA ASP A 43 13.42 5.10 -1.03
C ASP A 43 13.13 3.76 -1.75
N HIS A 44 14.08 3.30 -2.58
CA HIS A 44 13.95 2.02 -3.29
C HIS A 44 14.05 0.80 -2.36
N HIS A 45 14.62 0.96 -1.16
CA HIS A 45 14.66 -0.04 -0.08
C HIS A 45 13.41 -0.04 0.80
N TRP A 46 12.45 0.86 0.53
CA TRP A 46 11.26 1.09 1.33
C TRP A 46 11.51 1.72 2.71
N ASN A 47 12.70 2.27 2.95
CA ASN A 47 12.93 3.10 4.13
C ASN A 47 12.08 4.36 4.02
N VAL A 48 11.43 4.74 5.12
CA VAL A 48 10.59 5.94 5.16
C VAL A 48 11.50 7.15 5.39
N VAL A 49 11.55 8.02 4.39
CA VAL A 49 12.33 9.26 4.42
C VAL A 49 11.53 10.40 5.06
N MET A 50 10.22 10.45 4.78
CA MET A 50 9.28 11.41 5.35
C MET A 50 7.91 10.76 5.52
N ALA A 51 7.17 11.15 6.56
CA ALA A 51 5.76 10.82 6.72
C ALA A 51 5.04 12.01 7.36
N ASN A 52 3.75 12.18 7.07
CA ASN A 52 2.96 13.24 7.69
C ASN A 52 2.26 12.78 8.98
N SER A 53 1.77 13.73 9.77
CA SER A 53 1.05 13.44 11.01
C SER A 53 -0.20 12.57 10.82
N ALA A 54 -0.85 12.61 9.64
CA ALA A 54 -1.96 11.73 9.31
C ALA A 54 -1.51 10.25 9.23
N PHE A 55 -0.33 9.99 8.69
CA PHE A 55 0.29 8.66 8.70
C PHE A 55 0.66 8.22 10.11
N GLU A 56 1.34 9.09 10.88
CA GLU A 56 1.67 8.80 12.27
C GLU A 56 0.42 8.49 13.09
N THR A 57 -0.66 9.24 12.88
CA THR A 57 -1.95 9.02 13.54
C THR A 57 -2.56 7.68 13.18
N LEU A 58 -2.48 7.26 11.90
CA LEU A 58 -2.98 5.96 11.44
C LEU A 58 -2.26 4.80 12.15
N PHE A 59 -0.94 4.93 12.35
CA PHE A 59 -0.10 3.88 12.91
C PHE A 59 0.23 4.05 14.40
N ARG A 60 -0.32 5.05 15.10
CA ARG A 60 0.00 5.39 16.50
C ARG A 60 -0.17 4.25 17.51
N GLY A 61 -1.01 3.26 17.19
CA GLY A 61 -1.30 2.12 18.06
C GLY A 61 -0.32 0.94 17.91
N VAL A 62 0.59 1.02 16.94
CA VAL A 62 1.58 -0.03 16.65
C VAL A 62 2.61 -0.08 17.77
N ARG A 63 2.83 -1.27 18.33
CA ARG A 63 3.83 -1.47 19.40
C ARG A 63 5.24 -1.30 18.83
N PRO A 64 6.21 -0.84 19.63
CA PRO A 64 7.60 -0.75 19.19
C PRO A 64 8.15 -2.11 18.74
N HIS A 65 8.85 -2.13 17.60
CA HIS A 65 9.53 -3.29 17.04
C HIS A 65 10.92 -2.87 16.55
N PRO A 66 11.97 -3.69 16.75
CA PRO A 66 13.35 -3.27 16.50
C PRO A 66 13.69 -2.94 15.04
N THR A 67 12.94 -3.49 14.07
CA THR A 67 13.30 -3.39 12.64
C THR A 67 12.11 -3.20 11.69
N ALA A 68 10.89 -3.14 12.21
CA ALA A 68 9.68 -3.20 11.37
C ALA A 68 8.69 -2.09 11.73
N MET A 69 9.19 -0.95 12.20
CA MET A 69 8.32 0.19 12.46
C MET A 69 7.80 0.80 11.15
N PRO A 70 6.51 1.18 11.07
CA PRO A 70 5.91 1.71 9.86
C PRO A 70 6.53 3.03 9.40
N GLY A 71 7.07 3.82 10.33
CA GLY A 71 7.81 5.07 10.05
C GLY A 71 9.31 4.87 9.82
N GLU A 72 9.83 3.65 9.85
CA GLU A 72 11.24 3.36 9.56
C GLU A 72 11.38 2.63 8.22
N ASN A 73 10.64 1.54 8.02
CA ASN A 73 10.57 0.84 6.74
C ASN A 73 9.19 0.21 6.56
N PHE A 74 8.40 0.79 5.65
CA PHE A 74 7.00 0.41 5.50
C PHE A 74 6.83 -1.02 4.95
N LEU A 75 7.72 -1.47 4.08
CA LEU A 75 7.70 -2.84 3.56
C LEU A 75 7.96 -3.85 4.67
N ARG A 76 8.96 -3.60 5.52
CA ARG A 76 9.26 -4.45 6.67
C ARG A 76 8.10 -4.46 7.66
N PHE A 77 7.44 -3.32 7.89
CA PHE A 77 6.23 -3.26 8.69
C PHE A 77 5.16 -4.21 8.14
N VAL A 78 4.86 -4.13 6.84
CA VAL A 78 3.85 -5.02 6.23
C VAL A 78 4.25 -6.49 6.38
N LEU A 79 5.50 -6.86 6.14
CA LEU A 79 5.90 -8.27 6.07
C LEU A 79 6.19 -8.91 7.42
N PHE A 80 6.71 -8.15 8.39
CA PHE A 80 7.31 -8.73 9.60
C PHE A 80 6.75 -8.21 10.92
N HIS A 81 6.00 -7.10 10.91
CA HIS A 81 5.47 -6.55 12.16
C HIS A 81 4.25 -7.35 12.65
N PRO A 82 4.22 -7.83 13.90
CA PRO A 82 3.09 -8.63 14.41
C PRO A 82 1.77 -7.85 14.43
N ASP A 83 1.81 -6.54 14.64
CA ASP A 83 0.62 -5.67 14.63
C ASP A 83 0.21 -5.20 13.22
N ALA A 84 0.87 -5.65 12.15
CA ALA A 84 0.53 -5.20 10.80
C ALA A 84 -0.94 -5.45 10.46
N GLY A 85 -1.48 -6.60 10.84
CA GLY A 85 -2.88 -6.96 10.63
C GLY A 85 -3.88 -6.13 11.45
N GLU A 86 -3.45 -5.46 12.53
CA GLU A 86 -4.30 -4.58 13.33
C GLU A 86 -4.60 -3.25 12.63
N VAL A 87 -3.79 -2.87 11.64
CA VAL A 87 -3.96 -1.64 10.85
C VAL A 87 -4.28 -1.94 9.38
N LEU A 88 -3.67 -2.98 8.82
CA LEU A 88 -3.77 -3.35 7.41
C LEU A 88 -4.78 -4.50 7.26
N GLY A 89 -6.03 -4.15 6.95
CA GLY A 89 -7.11 -5.13 6.83
C GLY A 89 -6.92 -6.06 5.64
N GLU A 90 -7.43 -7.30 5.78
CA GLU A 90 -7.17 -8.39 4.82
C GLU A 90 -5.67 -8.52 4.54
N HIS A 91 -4.86 -8.48 5.62
CA HIS A 91 -3.42 -8.31 5.58
C HIS A 91 -2.71 -9.18 4.54
N GLU A 92 -2.99 -10.49 4.51
CA GLU A 92 -2.31 -11.40 3.60
C GLU A 92 -2.60 -11.12 2.11
N PRO A 93 -3.85 -11.22 1.61
CA PRO A 93 -4.15 -10.98 0.19
C PRO A 93 -4.12 -9.50 -0.20
N GLY A 94 -4.39 -8.60 0.74
CA GLY A 94 -4.47 -7.16 0.51
C GLY A 94 -3.12 -6.48 0.56
N TRP A 95 -2.19 -6.91 1.42
CA TRP A 95 -0.96 -6.17 1.69
C TRP A 95 0.30 -7.02 1.56
N CYS A 96 0.35 -8.18 2.20
CA CYS A 96 1.53 -9.03 2.22
C CYS A 96 1.92 -9.50 0.81
N LEU A 97 0.99 -10.11 0.06
CA LEU A 97 1.29 -10.61 -1.29
C LEU A 97 1.68 -9.49 -2.28
N PRO A 98 0.97 -8.34 -2.33
CA PRO A 98 1.47 -7.18 -3.09
C PRO A 98 2.86 -6.73 -2.67
N MET A 99 3.17 -6.69 -1.37
CA MET A 99 4.50 -6.30 -0.91
C MET A 99 5.59 -7.31 -1.26
N LEU A 100 5.30 -8.61 -1.23
CA LEU A 100 6.21 -9.64 -1.73
C LEU A 100 6.45 -9.50 -3.24
N ALA A 101 5.44 -9.07 -4.01
CA ALA A 101 5.61 -8.75 -5.43
C ALA A 101 6.59 -7.58 -5.64
N GLN A 102 6.52 -6.56 -4.80
CA GLN A 102 7.46 -5.43 -4.81
C GLN A 102 8.89 -5.87 -4.47
N VAL A 103 9.07 -6.73 -3.46
CA VAL A 103 10.39 -7.33 -3.15
C VAL A 103 10.94 -8.08 -4.36
N ARG A 104 10.12 -8.93 -5.01
CA ARG A 104 10.56 -9.70 -6.17
C ARG A 104 11.00 -8.80 -7.33
N SER A 105 10.20 -7.79 -7.67
CA SER A 105 10.52 -6.82 -8.72
C SER A 105 11.81 -6.04 -8.41
N ALA A 106 11.97 -5.61 -7.15
CA ALA A 106 13.17 -4.90 -6.71
C ALA A 106 14.43 -5.79 -6.79
N LEU A 107 14.33 -7.08 -6.44
CA LEU A 107 15.44 -8.03 -6.55
C LEU A 107 15.79 -8.38 -8.00
N GLU A 108 14.82 -8.40 -8.91
CA GLU A 108 15.06 -8.58 -10.35
C GLU A 108 15.84 -7.40 -10.92
N THR A 109 15.56 -6.18 -10.45
CA THR A 109 16.22 -4.94 -10.92
C THR A 109 17.57 -4.69 -10.22
N HIS A 110 17.64 -5.00 -8.92
CA HIS A 110 18.77 -4.66 -8.03
C HIS A 110 19.30 -5.90 -7.30
N GLY A 111 19.57 -6.98 -8.03
CA GLY A 111 19.92 -8.29 -7.45
C GLY A 111 21.15 -8.32 -6.54
N HIS A 112 22.07 -7.36 -6.67
CA HIS A 112 23.26 -7.25 -5.81
C HIS A 112 23.08 -6.32 -4.60
N ASP A 113 21.89 -5.74 -4.42
CA ASP A 113 21.62 -4.85 -3.31
C ASP A 113 21.55 -5.62 -1.99
N HIS A 114 22.49 -5.34 -1.08
CA HIS A 114 22.64 -6.08 0.16
C HIS A 114 21.45 -5.93 1.12
N GLU A 115 20.74 -4.81 1.09
CA GLU A 115 19.58 -4.56 1.96
C GLU A 115 18.36 -5.30 1.45
N LEU A 116 18.10 -5.26 0.14
CA LEU A 116 17.03 -6.09 -0.46
C LEU A 116 17.31 -7.58 -0.27
N GLN A 117 18.57 -7.99 -0.39
CA GLN A 117 18.97 -9.37 -0.09
C GLN A 117 18.82 -9.72 1.39
N ALA A 118 18.94 -8.77 2.31
CA ALA A 118 18.66 -9.00 3.73
C ALA A 118 17.18 -9.28 3.96
N VAL A 119 16.28 -8.49 3.36
CA VAL A 119 14.84 -8.76 3.39
C VAL A 119 14.52 -10.13 2.80
N ARG A 120 15.15 -10.51 1.68
CA ARG A 120 14.98 -11.85 1.09
C ARG A 120 15.42 -12.98 2.03
N ARG A 121 16.53 -12.80 2.76
CA ARG A 121 17.00 -13.78 3.75
C ARG A 121 16.05 -13.91 4.93
N GLU A 122 15.49 -12.80 5.41
CA GLU A 122 14.48 -12.83 6.47
C GLU A 122 13.20 -13.55 6.02
N ILE A 123 12.73 -13.30 4.79
CA ILE A 123 11.64 -14.08 4.18
C ILE A 123 11.95 -15.58 4.17
N ALA A 124 13.19 -15.97 3.84
CA ALA A 124 13.60 -17.37 3.81
C ALA A 124 13.66 -18.05 5.18
N GLN A 125 13.83 -17.27 6.25
CA GLN A 125 13.95 -17.80 7.62
C GLN A 125 12.60 -18.19 8.22
N ASP A 126 11.51 -17.56 7.76
CA ASP A 126 10.15 -17.93 8.12
C ASP A 126 9.57 -18.90 7.08
N PRO A 127 9.30 -20.18 7.43
CA PRO A 127 8.76 -21.16 6.50
C PRO A 127 7.42 -20.77 5.87
N ILE A 128 6.57 -20.03 6.59
CA ILE A 128 5.27 -19.57 6.10
C ILE A 128 5.50 -18.46 5.08
N MET A 129 6.36 -17.49 5.39
CA MET A 129 6.69 -16.39 4.49
C MET A 129 7.43 -16.88 3.23
N GLU A 130 8.34 -17.84 3.37
CA GLU A 130 9.03 -18.46 2.24
C GLU A 130 8.07 -19.23 1.33
N ALA A 131 7.10 -19.95 1.90
CA ALA A 131 6.04 -20.61 1.14
C ALA A 131 5.14 -19.60 0.43
N ALA A 132 4.75 -18.52 1.12
CA ALA A 132 4.00 -17.41 0.53
C ALA A 132 4.78 -16.77 -0.63
N TYR A 133 6.08 -16.54 -0.50
CA TYR A 133 6.91 -15.96 -1.55
C TYR A 133 7.10 -16.89 -2.75
N ARG A 134 7.45 -18.17 -2.52
CA ARG A 134 7.78 -19.12 -3.60
C ARG A 134 6.57 -19.72 -4.29
N GLN A 135 5.46 -19.90 -3.58
CA GLN A 135 4.29 -20.63 -4.06
C GLN A 135 3.04 -19.76 -4.06
N GLY A 136 2.79 -19.07 -2.94
CA GLY A 136 1.61 -18.22 -2.76
C GLY A 136 1.55 -17.07 -3.75
N LEU A 137 2.64 -16.31 -3.89
CA LEU A 137 2.74 -15.14 -4.75
C LEU A 137 2.55 -15.49 -6.23
N PRO A 138 3.24 -16.50 -6.81
CA PRO A 138 2.97 -16.93 -8.17
C PRO A 138 1.52 -17.38 -8.40
N HIS A 139 0.92 -18.10 -7.44
CA HIS A 139 -0.48 -18.50 -7.53
C HIS A 139 -1.42 -17.30 -7.50
N TRP A 140 -1.23 -16.39 -6.55
CA TRP A 140 -2.02 -15.17 -6.42
C TRP A 140 -1.97 -14.33 -7.69
N ILE A 141 -0.79 -14.08 -8.26
CA ILE A 141 -0.66 -13.33 -9.53
C ILE A 141 -1.42 -13.99 -10.68
N ARG A 142 -1.38 -15.33 -10.79
CA ARG A 142 -2.18 -16.04 -11.81
C ARG A 142 -3.68 -15.86 -11.59
N SER A 143 -4.13 -15.77 -10.35
CA SER A 143 -5.53 -15.63 -9.98
C SER A 143 -6.06 -14.21 -10.14
N VAL A 144 -5.27 -13.18 -9.81
CA VAL A 144 -5.72 -11.76 -9.82
C VAL A 144 -5.15 -10.93 -10.98
N GLY A 145 -4.19 -11.48 -11.73
CA GLY A 145 -3.50 -10.83 -12.84
C GLY A 145 -2.32 -9.96 -12.41
N GLU A 146 -1.37 -9.74 -13.33
CA GLU A 146 -0.16 -8.95 -13.05
C GLU A 146 -0.44 -7.50 -12.63
N ALA A 147 -1.53 -6.91 -13.14
CA ALA A 147 -1.92 -5.55 -12.77
C ALA A 147 -2.16 -5.38 -11.25
N ALA A 148 -2.53 -6.45 -10.53
CA ALA A 148 -2.73 -6.41 -9.08
C ALA A 148 -1.42 -6.21 -8.29
N THR A 149 -0.26 -6.46 -8.90
CA THR A 149 1.05 -6.20 -8.29
C THR A 149 1.37 -4.70 -8.21
N ARG A 150 0.71 -3.87 -9.02
CA ARG A 150 0.87 -2.41 -8.98
C ARG A 150 0.30 -1.86 -7.68
N LEU A 151 1.05 -0.94 -7.08
CA LEU A 151 0.60 -0.22 -5.90
C LEU A 151 -0.28 0.95 -6.28
N ASP A 152 0.13 1.73 -7.28
CA ASP A 152 -0.65 2.87 -7.74
C ASP A 152 -2.05 2.47 -8.21
N GLY A 153 -3.04 3.25 -7.77
CA GLY A 153 -4.45 3.05 -8.04
C GLY A 153 -5.10 1.88 -7.29
N ALA A 154 -4.32 1.09 -6.57
CA ALA A 154 -4.80 -0.10 -5.90
C ALA A 154 -5.71 0.26 -4.71
N VAL A 155 -6.81 -0.47 -4.53
CA VAL A 155 -7.70 -0.31 -3.36
C VAL A 155 -7.34 -1.36 -2.33
N ARG A 156 -7.23 -0.94 -1.08
CA ARG A 156 -6.80 -1.75 0.06
C ARG A 156 -7.69 -1.49 1.26
N LEU A 157 -7.74 -2.43 2.19
CA LEU A 157 -8.49 -2.29 3.42
C LEU A 157 -7.57 -1.84 4.56
N LEU A 158 -8.05 -0.91 5.38
CA LEU A 158 -7.41 -0.43 6.60
C LEU A 158 -8.38 -0.56 7.78
N HIS A 159 -7.83 -0.72 8.97
CA HIS A 159 -8.51 -0.57 10.25
C HIS A 159 -8.16 0.81 10.82
N HIS A 160 -9.09 1.76 10.66
CA HIS A 160 -8.85 3.13 11.08
C HIS A 160 -8.91 3.25 12.62
N PRO A 161 -7.99 3.97 13.27
CA PRO A 161 -7.92 4.06 14.74
C PRO A 161 -9.09 4.82 15.38
N ASP A 162 -9.82 5.64 14.61
CA ASP A 162 -11.15 6.13 14.99
C ASP A 162 -12.18 4.99 14.82
N PRO A 163 -12.77 4.47 15.93
CA PRO A 163 -13.75 3.38 15.88
C PRO A 163 -15.00 3.71 15.05
N ARG A 164 -15.32 5.00 14.85
CA ARG A 164 -16.45 5.43 14.02
C ARG A 164 -16.24 5.17 12.54
N ARG A 165 -14.98 5.09 12.10
CA ARG A 165 -14.60 4.73 10.73
C ARG A 165 -14.36 3.23 10.60
N GLY A 166 -13.68 2.62 11.59
CA GLY A 166 -13.43 1.19 11.62
C GLY A 166 -12.77 0.68 10.33
N ARG A 167 -13.32 -0.38 9.74
CA ARG A 167 -12.88 -0.93 8.45
C ARG A 167 -13.14 0.07 7.32
N THR A 168 -12.08 0.56 6.69
CA THR A 168 -12.10 1.62 5.68
C THR A 168 -11.30 1.20 4.45
N GLU A 169 -11.87 1.36 3.25
CA GLU A 169 -11.09 1.25 2.02
C GLU A 169 -10.18 2.47 1.85
N CYS A 170 -8.94 2.27 1.44
CA CYS A 170 -8.07 3.32 0.93
C CYS A 170 -7.68 3.03 -0.51
N ARG A 171 -7.53 4.08 -1.31
CA ARG A 171 -6.82 4.00 -2.58
C ARG A 171 -5.38 4.43 -2.37
N ILE A 172 -4.44 3.62 -2.82
CA ILE A 172 -3.04 4.00 -2.89
C ILE A 172 -2.86 4.87 -4.13
N ILE A 173 -2.25 6.03 -3.95
CA ILE A 173 -1.78 6.91 -5.02
C ILE A 173 -0.26 6.98 -4.89
N GLU A 174 0.44 6.62 -5.96
CA GLU A 174 1.89 6.75 -6.05
C GLU A 174 2.23 7.96 -6.93
N GLU A 175 3.03 8.88 -6.39
CA GLU A 175 3.47 10.07 -7.10
C GLU A 175 4.95 10.31 -6.82
N SER A 176 5.71 10.62 -7.86
CA SER A 176 7.13 10.94 -7.72
C SER A 176 7.43 12.12 -8.63
N PRO A 177 7.36 13.38 -8.14
CA PRO A 177 7.84 14.51 -8.91
C PRO A 177 9.32 14.33 -9.24
N GLN A 178 9.77 14.96 -10.33
CA GLN A 178 11.13 14.73 -10.86
C GLN A 178 12.24 14.82 -9.80
N PRO A 179 12.25 15.82 -8.89
CA PRO A 179 13.30 15.89 -7.86
C PRO A 179 13.31 14.69 -6.90
N LEU A 180 12.15 14.08 -6.61
CA LEU A 180 12.10 12.85 -5.82
C LEU A 180 12.56 11.64 -6.64
N LEU A 181 12.18 11.55 -7.92
CA LEU A 181 12.65 10.49 -8.81
C LEU A 181 14.17 10.48 -8.95
N ASP A 182 14.78 11.66 -9.09
CA ASP A 182 16.24 11.81 -9.21
C ASP A 182 16.97 11.33 -7.94
N LEU A 183 16.30 11.38 -6.78
CA LEU A 183 16.78 10.86 -5.51
C LEU A 183 16.44 9.37 -5.28
N GLY A 184 15.71 8.73 -6.20
CA GLY A 184 15.22 7.37 -6.02
C GLY A 184 14.06 7.25 -5.03
N TYR A 185 13.38 8.36 -4.73
CA TYR A 185 12.26 8.42 -3.80
C TYR A 185 10.92 8.36 -4.53
N ARG A 186 9.92 7.80 -3.85
CA ARG A 186 8.52 7.83 -4.27
C ARG A 186 7.60 8.19 -3.12
N ARG A 187 6.55 8.96 -3.39
CA ARG A 187 5.49 9.22 -2.42
C ARG A 187 4.37 8.21 -2.60
N LEU A 188 3.87 7.71 -1.48
CA LEU A 188 2.64 6.95 -1.39
C LEU A 188 1.64 7.72 -0.52
N SER A 189 0.40 7.84 -0.99
CA SER A 189 -0.71 8.43 -0.23
C SER A 189 -1.88 7.45 -0.14
N MET A 190 -2.41 7.25 1.06
CA MET A 190 -3.56 6.38 1.32
C MET A 190 -4.84 7.22 1.38
N ILE A 191 -5.53 7.34 0.26
CA ILE A 191 -6.77 8.11 0.15
C ILE A 191 -7.93 7.34 0.75
N LEU A 192 -8.27 7.65 2.01
CA LEU A 192 -9.38 7.02 2.73
C LEU A 192 -10.71 7.32 2.03
N ARG A 193 -11.42 6.28 1.61
CA ARG A 193 -12.71 6.38 0.94
C ARG A 193 -13.82 6.36 2.00
N ASP A 194 -14.74 7.31 1.92
CA ASP A 194 -15.94 7.25 2.75
C ASP A 194 -16.81 6.07 2.26
N PRO A 195 -17.12 5.08 3.12
CA PRO A 195 -18.02 3.99 2.75
C PRO A 195 -19.39 4.49 2.27
N ARG A 196 -19.82 5.68 2.71
CA ARG A 196 -21.09 6.32 2.27
C ARG A 196 -21.05 6.82 0.83
N ARG A 197 -19.86 7.11 0.27
CA ARG A 197 -19.69 7.60 -1.10
C ARG A 197 -19.70 6.47 -2.14
N ALA A 198 -19.50 5.22 -1.72
CA ALA A 198 -19.50 4.06 -2.61
C ALA A 198 -20.88 3.75 -3.23
N VAL A 199 -21.96 4.36 -2.72
CA VAL A 199 -23.33 4.20 -3.22
C VAL A 199 -23.90 5.54 -3.66
N ALA A 200 -23.32 6.15 -4.69
CA ALA A 200 -24.15 6.96 -5.59
C ALA A 200 -24.80 5.97 -6.57
N PRO A 201 -26.11 5.68 -6.47
CA PRO A 201 -26.75 4.83 -7.47
C PRO A 201 -26.60 5.53 -8.81
N VAL A 202 -25.94 4.87 -9.76
CA VAL A 202 -26.02 5.23 -11.18
C VAL A 202 -27.52 5.31 -11.48
N ARG A 203 -28.04 6.53 -11.68
CA ARG A 203 -29.42 6.72 -12.14
C ARG A 203 -29.52 5.99 -13.48
N ARG A 204 -30.06 4.77 -13.44
CA ARG A 204 -30.42 4.04 -14.65
C ARG A 204 -31.29 4.99 -15.49
N PRO A 205 -30.96 5.24 -16.77
CA PRO A 205 -31.87 6.00 -17.62
C PRO A 205 -33.21 5.27 -17.60
N ARG A 206 -34.23 5.98 -17.14
CA ARG A 206 -35.60 5.50 -17.04
C ARG A 206 -36.04 5.13 -18.46
N ARG A 207 -36.06 3.84 -18.78
CA ARG A 207 -36.59 3.32 -20.04
C ARG A 207 -37.97 3.94 -20.26
N PRO A 208 -38.26 4.56 -21.43
CA PRO A 208 -39.62 4.95 -21.74
C PRO A 208 -40.47 3.68 -21.74
N ARG A 209 -41.58 3.71 -20.99
CA ARG A 209 -42.61 2.68 -21.02
C ARG A 209 -43.11 2.60 -22.46
N GLY A 210 -42.73 1.53 -23.17
CA GLY A 210 -43.29 1.20 -24.48
C GLY A 210 -44.80 1.02 -24.34
N ALA A 211 -45.54 1.69 -25.23
CA ALA A 211 -46.97 1.52 -25.38
C ALA A 211 -47.28 0.05 -25.69
N ALA A 212 -48.17 -0.54 -24.90
CA ALA A 212 -48.72 -1.86 -25.16
C ALA A 212 -49.59 -1.77 -26.42
N SER A 213 -49.16 -2.42 -27.50
CA SER A 213 -49.98 -2.69 -28.68
C SER A 213 -51.04 -3.73 -28.32
N HIS A 214 -52.29 -3.29 -28.24
CA HIS A 214 -53.45 -4.16 -28.07
C HIS A 214 -53.69 -4.98 -29.34
N LEU A 215 -53.56 -6.30 -29.25
CA LEU A 215 -54.17 -7.24 -30.19
C LEU A 215 -55.35 -7.89 -29.48
N SER A 216 -56.54 -7.53 -29.93
CA SER A 216 -57.85 -8.05 -29.50
C SER A 216 -58.10 -9.38 -30.21
N VAL A 217 -58.42 -10.42 -29.45
CA VAL A 217 -58.89 -11.72 -29.96
C VAL A 217 -60.42 -11.70 -29.99
N VAL A 218 -61.00 -11.95 -31.16
CA VAL A 218 -62.44 -12.09 -31.40
C VAL A 218 -62.86 -13.54 -31.06
N PRO A 219 -63.89 -13.78 -30.24
CA PRO A 219 -64.46 -15.12 -30.09
C PRO A 219 -65.43 -15.44 -31.24
N SER A 220 -65.40 -16.68 -31.73
CA SER A 220 -66.40 -17.25 -32.66
C SER A 220 -67.51 -18.01 -31.90
N PRO A 221 -68.72 -18.14 -32.46
CA PRO A 221 -69.95 -18.48 -31.72
C PRO A 221 -70.39 -19.96 -31.78
N GLY A 222 -71.22 -20.37 -30.80
CA GLY A 222 -72.13 -21.55 -30.79
C GLY A 222 -71.48 -22.86 -30.35
N ASP A 223 -72.00 -23.67 -29.42
CA ASP A 223 -73.37 -23.88 -28.90
C ASP A 223 -73.43 -23.99 -27.36
#